data_AF-A0A2N7TM13-F1
#
_entry.id   AF-A0A2N7TM13-F1
#
_cell.length_a   1.000
_cell.length_b   1.000
_cell.length_c   1.000
_cell.angle_alpha   90.00
_cell.angle_beta   90.00
_cell.angle_gamma   90.00
#
_symmetry.space_group_name_H-M   'P 1'
#
loop_
_entity.id
_entity.type
_entity.pdbx_description
1 polymer ?
#
loop_
_entity_poly.entity_id
_entity_poly.type
_entity_poly.pdbx_seq_one_letter_code
_entity_poly.pdbx_strand_id
1 'polypeptide(L)'
;MARHYQERKLIRSLTAACEQAKQEVPGFAWVTHVDTEAGTPCIVWVFDTPEAMAEAVRSPGQWREWSRQALFEAGLRVDDAARWVGFDNEAACRRHSGGNWKHQLQRHLPRRR
;
A
#
# COMPACT_ATOMS: atom_id res chain seq x y z
N MET A 1 11.92 -16.52 -5.74
CA MET A 1 12.50 -15.57 -4.78
C MET A 1 11.82 -15.83 -3.44
N ALA A 2 12.59 -16.05 -2.37
CA ALA A 2 12.03 -16.36 -1.07
C ALA A 2 11.46 -15.09 -0.41
N ARG A 3 10.23 -15.14 0.08
CA ARG A 3 9.68 -14.08 0.95
C ARG A 3 10.47 -14.13 2.27
N HIS A 4 11.19 -13.07 2.59
CA HIS A 4 11.99 -12.96 3.82
C HIS A 4 11.20 -12.37 5.00
N TYR A 5 9.91 -12.09 4.83
CA TYR A 5 9.03 -11.50 5.84
C TYR A 5 7.87 -12.43 6.20
N GLN A 6 7.31 -12.25 7.39
CA GLN A 6 6.18 -13.02 7.89
C GLN A 6 4.88 -12.51 7.27
N GLU A 7 4.57 -12.95 6.06
CA GLU A 7 3.42 -12.46 5.29
C GLU A 7 2.09 -12.59 6.02
N ARG A 8 1.86 -13.67 6.76
CA ARG A 8 0.64 -13.82 7.58
C ARG A 8 0.50 -12.70 8.62
N LYS A 9 1.61 -12.24 9.21
CA LYS A 9 1.60 -11.11 10.16
C LYS A 9 1.37 -9.80 9.43
N LEU A 10 1.99 -9.61 8.27
CA LEU A 10 1.76 -8.45 7.41
C LEU A 10 0.27 -8.32 7.05
N ILE A 11 -0.33 -9.38 6.51
CA ILE A 11 -1.74 -9.40 6.09
C ILE A 11 -2.66 -9.09 7.28
N ARG A 12 -2.40 -9.69 8.45
CA ARG A 12 -3.19 -9.42 9.66
C ARG A 12 -3.10 -7.96 10.08
N SER A 13 -1.90 -7.38 10.09
CA SER A 13 -1.71 -5.98 10.46
C SER A 13 -2.34 -5.03 9.44
N LEU A 14 -2.17 -5.29 8.14
CA LEU A 14 -2.82 -4.54 7.07
C LEU A 14 -4.34 -4.65 7.09
N THR A 15 -4.89 -5.80 7.50
CA THR A 15 -6.35 -5.97 7.64
C THR A 15 -6.89 -5.07 8.75
N ALA A 16 -6.23 -5.03 9.91
CA ALA A 16 -6.61 -4.11 10.99
C ALA A 16 -6.53 -2.65 10.54
N ALA A 17 -5.45 -2.28 9.86
CA ALA A 17 -5.27 -0.95 9.30
C ALA A 17 -6.31 -0.61 8.22
N CYS A 18 -6.71 -1.58 7.39
CA CYS A 18 -7.75 -1.43 6.38
C CYS A 18 -9.10 -1.08 7.02
N GLU A 19 -9.50 -1.83 8.05
CA GLU A 19 -10.78 -1.60 8.72
C GLU A 19 -10.81 -0.28 9.49
N GLN A 20 -9.69 0.14 10.09
CA GLN A 20 -9.58 1.46 10.72
C GLN A 20 -9.61 2.59 9.67
N ALA A 21 -8.84 2.46 8.60
CA ALA A 21 -8.78 3.47 7.54
C ALA A 21 -10.12 3.69 6.83
N LYS A 22 -10.93 2.64 6.64
CA LYS A 22 -12.30 2.76 6.10
C LYS A 22 -13.21 3.65 6.95
N GLN A 23 -12.95 3.75 8.26
CA GLN A 23 -13.74 4.57 9.18
C GLN A 23 -13.22 6.01 9.26
N GLU A 24 -11.91 6.18 9.13
CA GLU A 24 -11.23 7.45 9.45
C GLU A 24 -10.78 8.25 8.21
N VAL A 25 -10.64 7.61 7.05
CA VAL A 25 -10.06 8.21 5.85
C VAL A 25 -11.13 8.27 4.74
N PRO A 26 -11.70 9.47 4.48
CA PRO A 26 -12.67 9.64 3.41
C PRO A 26 -12.12 9.24 2.04
N GLY A 27 -12.89 8.44 1.31
CA GLY A 27 -12.53 7.96 -0.03
C GLY A 27 -11.43 6.91 -0.07
N PHE A 28 -11.00 6.36 1.07
CA PHE A 28 -10.18 5.15 1.10
C PHE A 28 -11.01 3.93 0.70
N ALA A 29 -10.46 3.10 -0.18
CA ALA A 29 -11.12 1.89 -0.67
C ALA A 29 -10.55 0.63 -0.02
N TRP A 30 -9.25 0.40 -0.17
CA TRP A 30 -8.57 -0.79 0.33
C TRP A 30 -7.04 -0.63 0.31
N VAL A 31 -6.33 -1.54 0.98
CA VAL A 31 -4.87 -1.59 1.03
C VAL A 31 -4.39 -3.00 0.69
N THR A 32 -3.26 -3.10 -0.02
CA THR A 32 -2.62 -4.38 -0.33
C THR A 32 -1.10 -4.28 -0.22
N HIS A 33 -0.43 -5.43 -0.22
CA HIS A 33 1.02 -5.51 -0.40
C HIS A 33 1.38 -6.12 -1.75
N VAL A 34 2.48 -5.66 -2.33
CA VAL A 34 3.06 -6.20 -3.56
C VAL A 34 4.50 -6.59 -3.27
N ASP A 35 4.83 -7.86 -3.54
CA ASP A 35 6.19 -8.35 -3.35
C ASP A 35 7.17 -7.61 -4.27
N THR A 36 8.30 -7.19 -3.70
CA THR A 36 9.41 -6.62 -4.46
C THR A 36 10.63 -7.54 -4.37
N GLU A 37 11.59 -7.32 -5.27
CA GLU A 37 12.83 -8.11 -5.33
C GLU A 37 13.82 -7.71 -4.24
N ALA A 38 13.61 -6.54 -3.64
CA ALA A 38 14.40 -6.06 -2.52
C ALA A 38 14.08 -6.82 -1.21
N GLY A 39 13.13 -7.77 -1.24
CA GLY A 39 12.73 -8.56 -0.07
C GLY A 39 11.83 -7.82 0.92
N THR A 40 11.62 -6.52 0.72
CA THR A 40 10.63 -5.69 1.44
C THR A 40 9.44 -5.44 0.51
N PRO A 41 8.20 -5.79 0.89
CA PRO A 41 7.03 -5.57 0.05
C PRO A 41 6.69 -4.07 0.01
N CYS A 42 6.09 -3.64 -1.09
CA CYS A 42 5.51 -2.32 -1.23
C CYS A 42 4.04 -2.38 -0.78
N ILE A 43 3.64 -1.53 0.15
CA ILE A 43 2.25 -1.39 0.61
C ILE A 43 1.57 -0.34 -0.27
N VAL A 44 0.47 -0.69 -0.93
CA VAL A 44 -0.27 0.22 -1.81
C VAL A 44 -1.62 0.53 -1.18
N TRP A 45 -1.84 1.81 -0.87
CA TRP A 45 -3.12 2.33 -0.39
C TRP A 45 -3.94 2.82 -1.59
N VAL A 46 -5.16 2.30 -1.73
CA VAL A 46 -6.04 2.59 -2.85
C VAL A 46 -7.25 3.40 -2.40
N PHE A 47 -7.54 4.44 -3.17
CA PHE A 47 -8.65 5.36 -2.97
C PHE A 47 -9.68 5.25 -4.09
N ASP A 48 -10.90 5.72 -3.86
CA ASP A 48 -11.92 5.72 -4.90
C ASP A 48 -11.63 6.75 -6.01
N THR A 49 -11.18 7.94 -5.61
CA THR A 49 -10.95 9.08 -6.52
C THR A 49 -9.56 9.69 -6.39
N PRO A 50 -9.05 10.34 -7.45
CA PRO A 50 -7.79 11.05 -7.41
C PRO A 50 -7.76 12.18 -6.37
N GLU A 51 -8.90 12.83 -6.13
CA GLU A 51 -9.02 13.94 -5.18
C GLU A 51 -8.86 13.46 -3.73
N ALA A 52 -9.54 12.36 -3.36
CA ALA A 52 -9.40 11.73 -2.05
C ALA A 52 -7.95 11.26 -1.81
N MET A 53 -7.35 10.65 -2.83
CA MET A 53 -5.93 10.26 -2.80
C MET A 53 -5.02 11.49 -2.59
N ALA A 54 -5.23 12.57 -3.34
CA ALA A 54 -4.41 13.77 -3.26
C ALA A 54 -4.54 14.48 -1.89
N GLU A 55 -5.72 14.43 -1.26
CA GLU A 55 -5.89 14.91 0.11
C GLU A 55 -5.10 14.05 1.11
N ALA A 56 -5.26 12.72 1.02
CA ALA A 56 -4.58 11.78 1.90
C ALA A 56 -3.04 11.79 1.78
N VAL A 57 -2.51 12.16 0.62
CA VAL A 57 -1.06 12.30 0.38
C VAL A 57 -0.53 13.64 0.90
N ARG A 58 -1.32 14.72 0.81
CA ARG A 58 -0.88 16.07 1.23
C ARG A 58 -0.74 16.21 2.73
N SER A 59 -1.59 15.53 3.50
CA SER A 59 -1.46 15.44 4.95
C SER A 59 -0.67 14.18 5.30
N PRO A 60 0.41 14.24 6.11
CA PRO A 60 1.04 13.04 6.64
C PRO A 60 0.01 12.29 7.51
N GLY A 61 -0.70 11.38 6.87
CA GLY A 61 -1.78 10.63 7.47
C GLY A 61 -1.30 9.43 8.27
N GLN A 62 -2.25 8.81 8.96
CA GLN A 62 -2.03 7.60 9.76
C GLN A 62 -1.54 6.40 8.92
N TRP A 63 -1.70 6.45 7.60
CA TRP A 63 -1.18 5.46 6.65
C TRP A 63 0.33 5.20 6.81
N ARG A 64 1.12 6.22 7.18
CA ARG A 64 2.58 6.05 7.36
C ARG A 64 2.86 5.16 8.56
N GLU A 65 2.17 5.42 9.66
CA GLU A 65 2.35 4.67 10.90
C GLU A 65 1.78 3.25 10.78
N TRP A 66 0.57 3.11 10.21
CA TRP A 66 0.00 1.79 9.94
C TRP A 66 0.91 0.94 9.03
N SER A 67 1.48 1.54 7.98
CA SER A 67 2.40 0.83 7.09
C SER A 67 3.70 0.44 7.80
N ARG A 68 4.26 1.36 8.60
CA ARG A 68 5.47 1.11 9.41
C ARG A 68 5.23 -0.03 10.40
N GLN A 69 4.10 0.00 11.11
CA GLN A 69 3.70 -1.04 12.05
C GLN A 69 3.52 -2.39 11.35
N ALA A 70 2.83 -2.42 10.20
CA ALA A 70 2.59 -3.66 9.46
C ALA A 70 3.90 -4.31 8.98
N LEU A 71 4.84 -3.51 8.47
CA LEU A 71 6.18 -3.98 8.10
C LEU A 71 6.95 -4.49 9.33
N PHE A 72 6.91 -3.74 10.44
CA PHE A 72 7.57 -4.11 11.69
C PHE A 72 7.04 -5.44 12.25
N GLU A 73 5.73 -5.63 12.30
CA GLU A 73 5.11 -6.89 12.75
C GLU A 73 5.47 -8.07 11.84
N ALA A 74 5.69 -7.82 10.55
CA ALA A 74 6.18 -8.81 9.60
C ALA A 74 7.67 -9.15 9.78
N GLY A 75 8.38 -8.45 10.67
CA GLY A 75 9.82 -8.62 10.92
C GLY A 75 10.72 -7.73 10.07
N LEU A 76 10.15 -6.74 9.37
CA LEU A 76 10.89 -5.81 8.54
C LEU A 76 11.09 -4.49 9.28
N ARG A 77 12.35 -4.14 9.54
CA ARG A 77 12.71 -2.82 10.08
C ARG A 77 13.09 -1.93 8.90
N VAL A 78 12.29 -0.89 8.67
CA VAL A 78 12.52 0.10 7.61
C VAL A 78 12.74 1.46 8.26
N ASP A 79 13.79 2.17 7.83
CA ASP A 79 14.10 3.50 8.35
C ASP A 79 13.12 4.56 7.81
N ASP A 80 12.69 4.41 6.56
CA ASP A 80 11.65 5.23 5.95
C ASP A 80 10.56 4.36 5.31
N ALA A 81 9.42 4.25 6.01
CA ALA A 81 8.26 3.51 5.51
C ALA A 81 7.69 4.13 4.22
N ALA A 82 7.84 5.43 3.97
CA ALA A 82 7.26 6.05 2.76
C ALA A 82 7.91 5.56 1.48
N ARG A 83 9.16 5.08 1.53
CA ARG A 83 9.82 4.45 0.38
C ARG A 83 9.15 3.14 -0.05
N TRP A 84 8.48 2.47 0.88
CA TRP A 84 7.79 1.20 0.68
C TRP A 84 6.28 1.37 0.64
N VAL A 85 5.79 2.59 0.46
CA VAL A 85 4.36 2.91 0.39
C VAL A 85 4.05 3.59 -0.94
N GLY A 86 3.10 3.01 -1.66
CA GLY A 86 2.52 3.56 -2.88
C GLY A 86 1.06 3.99 -2.67
N PHE A 87 0.58 4.85 -3.56
CA PHE A 87 -0.80 5.32 -3.58
C PHE A 87 -1.39 5.14 -4.98
N ASP A 88 -2.62 4.65 -5.06
CA ASP A 88 -3.35 4.54 -6.30
C ASP A 88 -4.83 4.83 -6.09
N ASN A 89 -5.62 4.82 -7.17
CA ASN A 89 -7.06 4.96 -7.08
C ASN A 89 -7.81 4.16 -8.15
N GLU A 90 -9.05 3.80 -7.83
CA GLU A 90 -9.94 3.04 -8.72
C GLU A 90 -10.20 3.75 -10.05
N ALA A 91 -10.29 5.09 -10.06
CA ALA A 91 -10.44 5.85 -11.29
C ALA A 91 -9.22 5.71 -12.23
N ALA A 92 -8.00 5.76 -11.70
CA ALA A 92 -6.76 5.58 -12.44
C ALA A 92 -6.63 4.14 -12.96
N CYS A 93 -6.92 3.12 -12.14
CA CYS A 93 -6.91 1.73 -12.58
C CYS A 93 -7.91 1.48 -13.71
N ARG A 94 -9.14 2.02 -13.61
CA ARG A 94 -10.15 1.95 -14.69
C ARG A 94 -9.65 2.62 -15.97
N ARG A 95 -9.09 3.83 -15.87
CA ARG A 95 -8.64 4.61 -17.02
C ARG A 95 -7.43 4.00 -17.73
N HIS A 96 -6.45 3.51 -16.97
CA HIS A 96 -5.13 3.12 -17.51
C HIS A 96 -4.96 1.62 -17.68
N SER A 97 -5.69 0.80 -16.93
CA SER A 97 -5.58 -0.66 -16.95
C SER A 97 -6.92 -1.35 -17.18
N GLY A 98 -8.00 -0.61 -17.48
CA GLY A 98 -9.32 -1.19 -17.68
C GLY A 98 -9.87 -1.88 -16.44
N GLY A 99 -9.42 -1.48 -15.24
CA GLY A 99 -9.75 -2.16 -13.98
C GLY A 99 -8.86 -3.36 -13.67
N ASN A 100 -7.83 -3.64 -14.48
CA ASN A 100 -6.88 -4.72 -14.22
C ASN A 100 -5.85 -4.33 -13.15
N TRP A 101 -6.20 -4.57 -11.88
CA TRP A 101 -5.33 -4.32 -10.74
C TRP A 101 -4.02 -5.10 -10.76
N LYS A 102 -4.01 -6.31 -11.34
CA LYS A 102 -2.77 -7.09 -11.48
C LYS A 102 -1.76 -6.36 -12.38
N HIS A 103 -2.22 -5.70 -13.44
CA HIS A 103 -1.36 -4.87 -14.30
C HIS A 103 -1.01 -3.55 -13.61
N GLN A 104 -1.99 -2.85 -13.05
CA GLN A 104 -1.80 -1.54 -12.42
C GLN A 104 -0.77 -1.61 -11.28
N LEU A 105 -0.83 -2.64 -10.42
CA LEU A 105 0.09 -2.81 -9.30
C LEU A 105 1.55 -3.04 -9.71
N GLN A 106 1.82 -3.56 -10.91
CA GLN A 106 3.19 -3.69 -11.41
C GLN A 106 3.89 -2.34 -11.59
N ARG A 107 3.13 -1.24 -11.70
CA ARG A 107 3.67 0.12 -11.83
C ARG A 107 4.24 0.66 -10.52
N HIS A 108 3.82 0.10 -9.38
CA HIS A 108 4.34 0.43 -8.04
C HIS A 108 5.59 -0.36 -7.67
N LEU A 109 5.94 -1.36 -8.48
CA LEU A 109 7.19 -2.08 -8.30
C LEU A 109 8.34 -1.24 -8.85
N PRO A 110 9.47 -1.15 -8.11
CA PRO A 110 10.68 -0.55 -8.67
C PRO A 110 11.03 -1.32 -9.94
N ARG A 111 11.11 -0.60 -11.07
CA ARG A 111 11.49 -1.20 -12.35
C ARG A 111 12.86 -1.84 -12.19
N ARG A 112 12.98 -3.14 -12.53
CA ARG A 112 14.27 -3.80 -12.74
C ARG A 112 15.05 -2.92 -13.73
N ARG A 113 16.16 -2.31 -13.29
CA ARG A 113 17.17 -1.77 -14.21
C ARG A 113 17.97 -2.92 -14.77
#